data_AF-A0A8T7F401-F1
#
_entry.id   AF-A0A8T7F401-F1
#
_cell.length_a   1.000
_cell.length_b   1.000
_cell.length_c   1.000
_cell.angle_alpha   90.00
_cell.angle_beta   90.00
_cell.angle_gamma   90.00
#
_symmetry.space_group_name_H-M   'P 1'
#
loop_
_entity.id
_entity.type
_entity.pdbx_description
1 polymer ?
#
loop_
_entity_poly.entity_id
_entity_poly.type
_entity_poly.pdbx_seq_one_letter_code
_entity_poly.pdbx_strand_id
1 'polypeptide(L)'
;MPVILAENAELQIEEGRWRLYDSNNPDSMSAMFEVNRGSGILSYSATFGEKHGLPGTRLAMHYIKSVVVGFDQKTNRWRLGLYVAYEDDQKPQWSELVHWPTGQNREYADAAQRAGRILAEYVMCPLKLFGVTKTPSAARATITGPVVSHRRIDVEPSEVKARAQQVQLPKQIPGMWLGVTNKGLTTRLSKDATSSKGGEVAPAFQICEVDVDRHVLRLTPATGLLGAFFGGASGRNLKFDEIRNLEFRHLMQQSSHMQKSEEDGLMVEILTHQDVWEVYVTTANEAILIARTLHSRDSSMSRQRVQDVAGGAKIGEQYDAAVGYYRQHEEDQRQFEASRDWAYSVAVTFAGAMNCRMVETEVGDDISALNLEKGY
;
A
#
# COMPACT_ATOMS: atom_id res chain seq x y z
N MET A 1 20.50 -15.23 2.58
CA MET A 1 20.41 -14.13 1.60
C MET A 1 19.88 -14.70 0.30
N PRO A 2 18.72 -14.24 -0.20
CA PRO A 2 18.21 -14.70 -1.48
C PRO A 2 19.08 -14.16 -2.62
N VAL A 3 19.71 -15.08 -3.33
CA VAL A 3 20.35 -14.82 -4.63
C VAL A 3 19.36 -15.23 -5.72
N ILE A 4 19.11 -14.34 -6.67
CA ILE A 4 18.27 -14.61 -7.83
C ILE A 4 19.17 -14.60 -9.07
N LEU A 5 19.25 -15.74 -9.75
CA LEU A 5 20.02 -15.86 -10.98
C LEU A 5 19.21 -15.32 -12.16
N ALA A 6 19.88 -14.56 -13.02
CA ALA A 6 19.37 -14.07 -14.27
C ALA A 6 20.40 -14.32 -15.40
N GLU A 7 20.07 -13.95 -16.64
CA GLU A 7 20.98 -14.17 -17.75
C GLU A 7 22.14 -13.16 -17.68
N ASN A 8 23.37 -13.67 -17.56
CA ASN A 8 24.60 -12.89 -17.39
C ASN A 8 24.63 -11.99 -16.14
N ALA A 9 23.73 -12.20 -15.18
CA ALA A 9 23.67 -11.37 -14.00
C ALA A 9 23.19 -12.12 -12.77
N GLU A 10 23.69 -11.70 -11.61
CA GLU A 10 23.30 -12.20 -10.31
C GLU A 10 22.68 -11.06 -9.49
N LEU A 11 21.45 -11.27 -9.00
CA LEU A 11 20.78 -10.33 -8.11
C LEU A 11 20.95 -10.78 -6.67
N GLN A 12 21.55 -9.92 -5.86
CA GLN A 12 21.66 -10.10 -4.42
C GLN A 12 20.68 -9.13 -3.73
N ILE A 13 19.74 -9.70 -2.99
CA ILE A 13 18.76 -8.92 -2.25
C ILE A 13 18.96 -9.15 -0.76
N GLU A 14 19.29 -8.07 -0.05
CA GLU A 14 19.47 -8.01 1.39
C GLU A 14 18.47 -7.04 2.00
N GLU A 15 18.40 -7.06 3.32
CA GLU A 15 17.56 -6.15 4.08
C GLU A 15 17.95 -4.69 3.79
N GLY A 16 17.11 -3.99 3.03
CA GLY A 16 17.37 -2.60 2.63
C GLY A 16 18.38 -2.41 1.51
N ARG A 17 18.94 -3.47 0.90
CA ARG A 17 19.92 -3.36 -0.19
C ARG A 17 19.63 -4.30 -1.36
N TRP A 18 19.65 -3.77 -2.58
CA TRP A 18 19.41 -4.52 -3.81
C TRP A 18 20.59 -4.28 -4.74
N ARG A 19 21.28 -5.35 -5.14
CA ARG A 19 22.51 -5.31 -5.94
C ARG A 19 22.41 -6.23 -7.14
N LEU A 20 23.00 -5.79 -8.25
CA LEU A 20 23.18 -6.55 -9.47
C LEU A 20 24.67 -6.71 -9.73
N TYR A 21 25.11 -7.94 -10.01
CA TYR A 21 26.49 -8.27 -10.37
C TYR A 21 26.57 -8.88 -11.76
N ASP A 22 27.74 -8.77 -12.37
CA ASP A 22 28.02 -9.35 -13.69
C ASP A 22 28.47 -10.80 -13.51
N SER A 23 27.65 -11.74 -13.96
CA SER A 23 28.02 -13.16 -13.87
C SER A 23 29.14 -13.52 -14.84
N ASN A 24 29.41 -12.70 -15.86
CA ASN A 24 30.53 -12.92 -16.79
C ASN A 24 31.86 -12.41 -16.23
N ASN A 25 31.83 -11.63 -15.15
CA ASN A 25 33.03 -11.15 -14.47
C ASN A 25 32.94 -11.44 -12.97
N PRO A 26 33.10 -12.71 -12.56
CA PRO A 26 32.97 -13.13 -11.17
C PRO A 26 34.00 -12.50 -10.23
N ASP A 27 35.12 -12.00 -10.77
CA ASP A 27 36.15 -11.29 -10.00
C ASP A 27 35.75 -9.82 -9.72
N SER A 28 34.65 -9.33 -10.30
CA SER A 28 34.12 -8.00 -10.02
C SER A 28 33.53 -7.95 -8.61
N MET A 29 34.32 -7.48 -7.65
CA MET A 29 33.89 -7.22 -6.27
C MET A 29 32.85 -6.10 -6.16
N SER A 30 32.61 -5.34 -7.23
CA SER A 30 31.69 -4.20 -7.24
C SER A 30 30.40 -4.55 -7.99
N ALA A 31 29.25 -4.17 -7.41
CA ALA A 31 27.96 -4.27 -8.06
C ALA A 31 27.90 -3.33 -9.28
N MET A 32 27.37 -3.81 -10.40
CA MET A 32 27.14 -2.95 -11.58
C MET A 32 25.97 -1.99 -11.36
N PHE A 33 25.06 -2.34 -10.46
CA PHE A 33 23.92 -1.53 -10.05
C PHE A 33 23.60 -1.83 -8.59
N GLU A 34 23.37 -0.79 -7.80
CA GLU A 34 23.02 -0.89 -6.39
C GLU A 34 21.98 0.17 -6.02
N VAL A 35 21.01 -0.24 -5.22
CA VAL A 35 20.11 0.66 -4.52
C VAL A 35 20.03 0.29 -3.03
N ASN A 36 20.13 1.31 -2.19
CA ASN A 36 19.88 1.21 -0.77
C ASN A 36 18.53 1.87 -0.47
N ARG A 37 17.68 1.19 0.28
CA ARG A 37 16.35 1.69 0.64
C ARG A 37 16.51 3.02 1.39
N GLY A 38 15.75 4.03 0.98
CA GLY A 38 15.75 5.35 1.63
C GLY A 38 16.96 6.24 1.31
N SER A 39 17.89 5.82 0.44
CA SER A 39 19.03 6.68 0.05
C SER A 39 18.64 7.85 -0.85
N GLY A 40 17.47 7.80 -1.50
CA GLY A 40 17.06 8.77 -2.51
C GLY A 40 17.85 8.69 -3.83
N ILE A 41 18.89 7.86 -3.90
CA ILE A 41 19.83 7.76 -5.02
C ILE A 41 20.18 6.29 -5.26
N LEU A 42 20.10 5.84 -6.51
CA LEU A 42 20.69 4.58 -6.96
C LEU A 42 22.07 4.84 -7.60
N SER A 43 22.95 3.85 -7.53
CA SER A 43 24.31 3.91 -8.07
C SER A 43 24.53 2.78 -9.07
N TYR A 44 25.34 3.02 -10.09
CA TYR A 44 25.71 2.01 -11.09
C TYR A 44 27.09 2.29 -11.68
N SER A 45 27.71 1.26 -12.27
CA SER A 45 29.00 1.43 -12.95
C SER A 45 28.82 2.27 -14.22
N ALA A 46 29.86 2.98 -14.63
CA ALA A 46 29.83 3.81 -15.83
C ALA A 46 29.50 2.97 -17.09
N THR A 47 30.07 1.77 -17.20
CA THR A 47 29.82 0.84 -18.30
C THR A 47 28.36 0.37 -18.35
N PHE A 48 27.76 0.13 -17.18
CA PHE A 48 26.34 -0.20 -17.10
C PHE A 48 25.47 1.01 -17.49
N GLY A 49 25.80 2.19 -16.96
CA GLY A 49 25.07 3.42 -17.27
C GLY A 49 25.02 3.72 -18.76
N GLU A 50 26.18 3.71 -19.42
CA GLU A 50 26.30 3.95 -20.86
C GLU A 50 25.51 2.93 -21.69
N LYS A 51 25.63 1.63 -21.36
CA LYS A 51 24.91 0.55 -22.04
C LYS A 51 23.39 0.69 -21.94
N HIS A 52 22.90 1.22 -20.82
CA HIS A 52 21.48 1.30 -20.50
C HIS A 52 20.89 2.71 -20.68
N GLY A 53 21.67 3.67 -21.20
CA GLY A 53 21.22 5.04 -21.43
C GLY A 53 20.95 5.84 -20.15
N LEU A 54 21.65 5.51 -19.06
CA LEU A 54 21.55 6.20 -17.77
C LEU A 54 22.68 7.24 -17.61
N PRO A 55 22.42 8.40 -17.00
CA PRO A 55 23.36 9.51 -16.94
C PRO A 55 24.40 9.35 -15.83
N GLY A 56 25.68 9.31 -16.22
CA GLY A 56 26.78 9.27 -15.25
C GLY A 56 26.84 7.92 -14.53
N THR A 57 26.86 7.95 -13.19
CA THR A 57 27.00 6.75 -12.32
C THR A 57 26.01 6.72 -11.17
N ARG A 58 25.12 7.72 -11.11
CA ARG A 58 24.12 7.90 -10.06
C ARG A 58 22.85 8.45 -10.66
N LEU A 59 21.70 8.00 -10.16
CA LEU A 59 20.39 8.50 -10.56
C LEU A 59 19.57 8.79 -9.31
N ALA A 60 19.00 9.98 -9.22
CA ALA A 60 18.07 10.30 -8.16
C ALA A 60 16.75 9.53 -8.37
N MET A 61 16.18 8.99 -7.29
CA MET A 61 15.00 8.12 -7.36
C MET A 61 13.76 8.84 -7.91
N HIS A 62 13.67 10.17 -7.76
CA HIS A 62 12.52 10.94 -8.27
C HIS A 62 12.43 10.94 -9.82
N TYR A 63 13.52 10.64 -10.52
CA TYR A 63 13.49 10.44 -11.98
C TYR A 63 12.91 9.09 -12.39
N ILE A 64 12.72 8.15 -11.45
CA ILE A 64 12.20 6.81 -11.72
C ILE A 64 10.68 6.86 -11.60
N LYS A 65 9.99 6.85 -12.74
CA LYS A 65 8.53 6.92 -12.78
C LYS A 65 7.86 5.58 -12.48
N SER A 66 8.53 4.45 -12.76
CA SER A 66 8.08 3.12 -12.33
C SER A 66 9.15 2.06 -12.54
N VAL A 67 9.13 1.01 -11.73
CA VAL A 67 9.79 -0.27 -12.03
C VAL A 67 8.88 -1.09 -12.92
N VAL A 68 9.42 -1.79 -13.90
CA VAL A 68 8.63 -2.60 -14.83
C VAL A 68 9.17 -4.02 -14.86
N VAL A 69 8.27 -4.98 -14.73
CA VAL A 69 8.53 -6.39 -15.01
C VAL A 69 7.60 -6.82 -16.13
N GLY A 70 8.13 -7.50 -17.14
CA GLY A 70 7.28 -7.98 -18.21
C GLY A 70 7.86 -9.13 -19.00
N PHE A 71 6.97 -9.85 -19.67
CA PHE A 71 7.35 -10.88 -20.62
C PHE A 71 7.41 -10.31 -22.04
N ASP A 72 8.59 -10.31 -22.64
CA ASP A 72 8.79 -9.92 -24.04
C ASP A 72 8.54 -11.12 -24.96
N GLN A 73 7.42 -11.09 -25.68
CA GLN A 73 7.04 -12.14 -26.62
C GLN A 73 8.02 -12.29 -27.79
N LYS A 74 8.73 -11.22 -28.20
CA LYS A 74 9.66 -11.28 -29.35
C LYS A 74 10.91 -12.08 -29.01
N THR A 75 11.45 -11.86 -27.81
CA THR A 75 12.66 -12.58 -27.35
C THR A 75 12.33 -13.79 -26.49
N ASN A 76 11.06 -13.98 -26.12
CA ASN A 76 10.58 -15.04 -25.24
C ASN A 76 11.26 -15.02 -23.87
N ARG A 77 11.45 -13.82 -23.29
CA ARG A 77 12.19 -13.60 -22.02
C ARG A 77 11.43 -12.72 -21.05
N TRP A 78 11.60 -12.97 -19.76
CA TRP A 78 11.21 -12.03 -18.71
C TRP A 78 12.27 -10.93 -18.57
N ARG A 79 11.82 -9.68 -18.44
CA ARG A 79 12.68 -8.50 -18.30
C ARG A 79 12.27 -7.70 -17.08
N LEU A 80 13.25 -7.14 -16.40
CA LEU A 80 13.11 -6.18 -15.31
C LEU A 80 13.89 -4.91 -15.67
N GLY A 81 13.28 -3.75 -15.44
CA GLY A 81 13.91 -2.48 -15.71
C GLY A 81 13.17 -1.29 -15.12
N LEU A 82 13.61 -0.09 -15.49
CA LEU A 82 13.09 1.19 -15.01
C LEU A 82 12.48 1.98 -16.17
N TYR A 83 11.38 2.68 -15.89
CA TYR A 83 10.98 3.84 -16.68
C TYR A 83 11.53 5.11 -16.03
N VAL A 84 12.39 5.82 -16.75
CA VAL A 84 13.09 7.02 -16.27
C VAL A 84 12.64 8.24 -17.06
N ALA A 85 12.34 9.35 -16.39
CA ALA A 85 12.08 10.65 -17.00
C ALA A 85 12.72 11.74 -16.14
N TYR A 86 13.50 12.62 -16.77
CA TYR A 86 14.25 13.69 -16.09
C TYR A 86 13.41 14.95 -15.89
N GLU A 87 12.41 15.14 -16.73
CA GLU A 87 11.43 16.22 -16.68
C GLU A 87 10.03 15.60 -16.62
N ASP A 88 9.06 16.33 -16.08
CA ASP A 88 7.70 15.79 -15.86
C ASP A 88 6.87 15.68 -17.13
N ASP A 89 7.15 16.49 -18.14
CA ASP A 89 6.56 16.44 -19.48
C ASP A 89 7.30 15.47 -20.42
N GLN A 90 8.48 14.98 -20.01
CA GLN A 90 9.25 14.04 -20.81
C GLN A 90 8.61 12.66 -20.81
N LYS A 91 8.46 12.08 -22.01
CA LYS A 91 8.04 10.68 -22.15
C LYS A 91 9.08 9.76 -21.47
N PRO A 92 8.66 8.89 -20.51
CA PRO A 92 9.58 8.01 -19.83
C PRO A 92 10.30 7.06 -20.79
N GLN A 93 11.62 6.94 -20.61
CA GLN A 93 12.49 6.05 -21.37
C GLN A 93 12.66 4.72 -20.64
N TRP A 94 12.62 3.63 -21.41
CA TRP A 94 12.85 2.28 -20.90
C TRP A 94 14.35 2.03 -20.73
N SER A 95 14.77 1.73 -19.51
CA SER A 95 16.09 1.22 -19.19
C SER A 95 15.95 -0.19 -18.63
N GLU A 96 16.20 -1.21 -19.46
CA GLU A 96 16.32 -2.58 -18.97
C GLU A 96 17.42 -2.64 -17.91
N LEU A 97 17.24 -3.40 -16.83
CA LEU A 97 18.30 -3.67 -15.86
C LEU A 97 18.82 -5.09 -16.01
N VAL A 98 17.90 -6.05 -16.17
CA VAL A 98 18.23 -7.47 -16.25
C VAL A 98 17.11 -8.25 -16.95
N HIS A 99 17.46 -9.40 -17.54
CA HIS A 99 16.50 -10.33 -18.10
C HIS A 99 16.83 -11.77 -17.74
N TRP A 100 15.83 -12.64 -17.78
CA TRP A 100 15.97 -14.08 -17.53
C TRP A 100 16.16 -14.85 -18.84
N PRO A 101 16.71 -16.08 -18.76
CA PRO A 101 16.85 -16.94 -19.92
C PRO A 101 15.54 -17.13 -20.69
N THR A 102 15.67 -17.48 -21.97
CA THR A 102 14.51 -17.72 -22.84
C THR A 102 13.59 -18.80 -22.26
N GLY A 103 12.31 -18.49 -22.14
CA GLY A 103 11.27 -19.39 -21.69
C GLY A 103 10.17 -18.69 -20.89
N GLN A 104 8.94 -19.21 -21.01
CA GLN A 104 7.80 -18.79 -20.19
C GLN A 104 7.77 -19.50 -18.82
N ASN A 105 8.93 -19.91 -18.30
CA ASN A 105 9.00 -20.67 -17.06
C ASN A 105 8.44 -19.82 -15.89
N ARG A 106 7.57 -20.45 -15.10
CA ARG A 106 7.00 -19.88 -13.87
C ARG A 106 8.09 -19.46 -12.89
N GLU A 107 9.19 -20.20 -12.80
CA GLU A 107 10.30 -19.86 -11.90
C GLU A 107 10.92 -18.51 -12.26
N TYR A 108 11.09 -18.20 -13.55
CA TYR A 108 11.59 -16.91 -14.01
C TYR A 108 10.58 -15.79 -13.80
N ALA A 109 9.28 -16.10 -13.98
CA ALA A 109 8.22 -15.15 -13.68
C ALA A 109 8.23 -14.77 -12.18
N ASP A 110 8.27 -15.76 -11.30
CA ASP A 110 8.27 -15.58 -9.86
C ASP A 110 9.54 -14.83 -9.40
N ALA A 111 10.70 -15.19 -9.96
CA ALA A 111 11.97 -14.50 -9.72
C ALA A 111 11.95 -13.03 -10.17
N ALA A 112 11.49 -12.75 -11.39
CA ALA A 112 11.43 -11.40 -11.95
C ALA A 112 10.45 -10.51 -11.18
N GLN A 113 9.27 -11.03 -10.86
CA GLN A 113 8.27 -10.31 -10.07
C GLN A 113 8.76 -10.03 -8.65
N ARG A 114 9.41 -11.01 -8.00
CA ARG A 114 10.01 -10.83 -6.67
C ARG A 114 11.08 -9.75 -6.69
N ALA A 115 12.01 -9.81 -7.65
CA ALA A 115 13.09 -8.84 -7.79
C ALA A 115 12.55 -7.43 -8.08
N GLY A 116 11.59 -7.30 -9.01
CA GLY A 116 10.99 -6.02 -9.37
C GLY A 116 10.14 -5.40 -8.26
N ARG A 117 9.41 -6.22 -7.50
CA ARG A 117 8.64 -5.77 -6.34
C ARG A 117 9.52 -5.18 -5.25
N ILE A 118 10.62 -5.87 -4.92
CA ILE A 118 11.55 -5.39 -3.90
C ILE A 118 12.27 -4.12 -4.40
N LEU A 119 12.64 -4.09 -5.68
CA LEU A 119 13.23 -2.89 -6.27
C LEU A 119 12.25 -1.70 -6.20
N ALA A 120 10.99 -1.88 -6.62
CA ALA A 120 9.96 -0.85 -6.61
C ALA A 120 9.72 -0.27 -5.21
N GLU A 121 9.73 -1.13 -4.19
CA GLU A 121 9.70 -0.71 -2.79
C GLU A 121 10.90 0.18 -2.44
N TYR A 122 12.11 -0.20 -2.86
CA TYR A 122 13.35 0.49 -2.46
C TYR A 122 13.50 1.84 -3.15
N VAL A 123 12.98 1.97 -4.37
CA VAL A 123 12.95 3.23 -5.13
C VAL A 123 11.68 4.06 -4.90
N MET A 124 10.73 3.57 -4.10
CA MET A 124 9.47 4.24 -3.77
C MET A 124 8.64 4.66 -4.99
N CYS A 125 8.57 3.79 -6.02
CA CYS A 125 7.80 4.07 -7.22
C CYS A 125 6.86 2.90 -7.57
N PRO A 126 5.84 3.12 -8.44
CA PRO A 126 4.95 2.05 -8.88
C PRO A 126 5.67 0.87 -9.56
N LEU A 127 5.13 -0.34 -9.40
CA LEU A 127 5.49 -1.52 -10.18
C LEU A 127 4.47 -1.72 -11.31
N LYS A 128 4.92 -1.75 -12.57
CA LYS A 128 4.12 -2.10 -13.74
C LYS A 128 4.42 -3.52 -14.21
N LEU A 129 3.37 -4.34 -14.42
CA LEU A 129 3.49 -5.70 -14.93
C LEU A 129 2.93 -5.81 -16.36
N PHE A 130 3.71 -6.33 -17.31
CA PHE A 130 3.29 -6.47 -18.72
C PHE A 130 3.42 -7.91 -19.26
N GLY A 131 2.61 -8.24 -20.27
CA GLY A 131 2.75 -9.49 -21.04
C GLY A 131 2.24 -10.76 -20.35
N VAL A 132 1.56 -10.64 -19.20
CA VAL A 132 1.05 -11.78 -18.43
C VAL A 132 -0.40 -12.08 -18.83
N THR A 133 -0.62 -12.71 -19.99
CA THR A 133 -1.98 -13.06 -20.43
C THR A 133 -2.58 -14.25 -19.66
N LYS A 134 -1.75 -15.10 -19.03
CA LYS A 134 -2.17 -16.22 -18.17
C LYS A 134 -1.10 -16.57 -17.14
N THR A 135 -1.12 -15.95 -15.96
CA THR A 135 -0.54 -16.59 -14.77
C THR A 135 -1.49 -17.73 -14.35
N PRO A 136 -1.00 -18.94 -14.01
CA PRO A 136 -1.88 -20.01 -13.56
C PRO A 136 -2.58 -19.58 -12.26
N SER A 137 -3.90 -19.39 -12.32
CA SER A 137 -4.80 -19.06 -11.19
C SER A 137 -4.24 -18.02 -10.22
N ALA A 138 -4.21 -16.75 -10.64
CA ALA A 138 -4.13 -15.62 -9.72
C ALA A 138 -5.50 -15.38 -9.07
N ALA A 139 -6.01 -16.36 -8.32
CA ALA A 139 -6.83 -16.03 -7.17
C ALA A 139 -5.91 -15.29 -6.18
N ARG A 140 -5.92 -13.95 -6.23
CA ARG A 140 -5.23 -13.04 -5.28
C ARG A 140 -3.70 -13.08 -5.30
N ALA A 141 -3.10 -13.16 -6.48
CA ALA A 141 -1.67 -12.90 -6.59
C ALA A 141 -1.35 -11.39 -6.46
N THR A 142 -0.98 -11.02 -5.23
CA THR A 142 0.38 -10.49 -4.96
C THR A 142 0.75 -9.05 -5.38
N ILE A 143 -0.06 -8.06 -5.02
CA ILE A 143 0.36 -6.65 -5.02
C ILE A 143 0.92 -6.31 -3.63
N THR A 144 2.20 -5.95 -3.50
CA THR A 144 2.73 -5.39 -2.24
C THR A 144 3.10 -3.92 -2.48
N GLY A 145 2.23 -3.01 -2.04
CA GLY A 145 2.35 -1.57 -2.22
C GLY A 145 1.42 -1.01 -3.30
N PRO A 146 1.10 0.31 -3.28
CA PRO A 146 0.21 0.92 -4.26
C PRO A 146 0.79 0.86 -5.67
N VAL A 147 -0.07 0.63 -6.67
CA VAL A 147 0.29 0.65 -8.10
C VAL A 147 0.27 2.08 -8.66
N VAL A 148 0.04 3.07 -7.81
CA VAL A 148 -0.11 4.50 -8.14
C VAL A 148 0.93 5.33 -7.39
N SER A 149 1.08 6.60 -7.77
CA SER A 149 1.90 7.55 -7.02
C SER A 149 1.45 7.59 -5.57
N HIS A 150 2.41 7.56 -4.65
CA HIS A 150 2.13 7.49 -3.22
C HIS A 150 3.26 8.13 -2.42
N ARG A 151 2.91 8.63 -1.23
CA ARG A 151 3.89 8.98 -0.22
C ARG A 151 4.13 7.77 0.66
N ARG A 152 5.38 7.50 1.01
CA ARG A 152 5.77 6.37 1.86
C ARG A 152 6.65 6.85 3.01
N ILE A 153 6.36 6.37 4.21
CA ILE A 153 7.19 6.55 5.41
C ILE A 153 7.44 5.17 6.00
N ASP A 154 8.70 4.75 6.04
CA ASP A 154 9.10 3.53 6.75
C ASP A 154 9.36 3.88 8.22
N VAL A 155 8.73 3.15 9.14
CA VAL A 155 8.88 3.29 10.59
C VAL A 155 9.62 2.07 11.12
N GLU A 156 10.79 2.31 11.71
CA GLU A 156 11.69 1.25 12.19
C GLU A 156 11.11 0.51 13.41
N PRO A 157 11.46 -0.79 13.64
CA PRO A 157 10.82 -1.61 14.67
C PRO A 157 10.94 -1.04 16.10
N SER A 158 12.03 -0.33 16.40
CA SER A 158 12.22 0.33 17.70
C SER A 158 11.21 1.47 17.92
N GLU A 159 10.99 2.28 16.90
CA GLU A 159 10.01 3.36 16.94
C GLU A 159 8.58 2.81 16.94
N VAL A 160 8.30 1.78 16.13
CA VAL A 160 7.01 1.06 16.14
C VAL A 160 6.69 0.55 17.54
N LYS A 161 7.66 -0.08 18.22
CA LYS A 161 7.48 -0.55 19.61
C LYS A 161 7.17 0.59 20.57
N ALA A 162 7.87 1.72 20.48
CA ALA A 162 7.61 2.88 21.32
C ALA A 162 6.19 3.44 21.09
N ARG A 163 5.76 3.56 19.83
CA ARG A 163 4.41 4.00 19.47
C ARG A 163 3.35 2.99 19.93
N ALA A 164 3.59 1.69 19.78
CA ALA A 164 2.69 0.63 20.21
C ALA A 164 2.43 0.66 21.73
N GLN A 165 3.43 1.01 22.54
CA GLN A 165 3.29 1.15 24.00
C GLN A 165 2.39 2.33 24.42
N GLN A 166 2.23 3.33 23.55
CA GLN A 166 1.36 4.48 23.80
C GLN A 166 -0.11 4.18 23.48
N VAL A 167 -0.40 3.08 22.78
CA VAL A 167 -1.76 2.69 22.43
C VAL A 167 -2.47 2.11 23.65
N GLN A 168 -3.55 2.75 24.07
CA GLN A 168 -4.45 2.23 25.10
C GLN A 168 -5.37 1.17 24.49
N LEU A 169 -5.35 -0.04 25.05
CA LEU A 169 -6.19 -1.17 24.64
C LEU A 169 -7.15 -1.57 25.77
N PRO A 170 -8.36 -2.10 25.45
CA PRO A 170 -8.88 -2.38 24.12
C PRO A 170 -9.39 -1.14 23.38
N LYS A 171 -9.41 -1.18 22.04
CA LYS A 171 -10.07 -0.20 21.17
C LYS A 171 -11.23 -0.82 20.42
N GLN A 172 -12.33 -0.08 20.33
CA GLN A 172 -13.55 -0.55 19.69
C GLN A 172 -14.23 0.57 18.90
N ILE A 173 -14.65 0.23 17.69
CA ILE A 173 -15.54 1.03 16.84
C ILE A 173 -16.67 0.10 16.34
N PRO A 174 -17.75 0.61 15.71
CA PRO A 174 -18.84 -0.25 15.25
C PRO A 174 -18.36 -1.44 14.40
N GLY A 175 -18.64 -2.65 14.88
CA GLY A 175 -18.27 -3.89 14.19
C GLY A 175 -16.79 -4.27 14.23
N MET A 176 -15.92 -3.53 14.93
CA MET A 176 -14.49 -3.86 14.99
C MET A 176 -13.92 -3.71 16.40
N TRP A 177 -13.07 -4.65 16.79
CA TRP A 177 -12.46 -4.70 18.12
C TRP A 177 -10.97 -5.05 18.03
N LEU A 178 -10.15 -4.38 18.81
CA LEU A 178 -8.72 -4.62 18.97
C LEU A 178 -8.39 -4.72 20.46
N GLY A 179 -7.69 -5.76 20.88
CA GLY A 179 -7.25 -5.89 22.26
C GLY A 179 -6.41 -7.12 22.54
N VAL A 180 -5.96 -7.24 23.79
CA VAL A 180 -5.16 -8.38 24.25
C VAL A 180 -6.08 -9.47 24.78
N THR A 181 -5.83 -10.71 24.38
CA THR A 181 -6.49 -11.91 24.87
C THR A 181 -5.47 -12.84 25.51
N ASN A 182 -5.91 -13.96 26.09
CA ASN A 182 -5.02 -15.00 26.60
C ASN A 182 -4.16 -15.66 25.51
N LYS A 183 -4.46 -15.44 24.22
CA LYS A 183 -3.69 -15.96 23.08
C LYS A 183 -2.77 -14.90 22.45
N GLY A 184 -2.76 -13.68 22.99
CA GLY A 184 -1.99 -12.56 22.45
C GLY A 184 -2.88 -11.43 21.92
N LEU A 185 -2.29 -10.57 21.10
CA LEU A 185 -2.96 -9.40 20.54
C LEU A 185 -3.91 -9.83 19.42
N THR A 186 -5.16 -9.38 19.46
CA THR A 186 -6.21 -9.85 18.55
C THR A 186 -7.03 -8.71 18.00
N THR A 187 -7.33 -8.76 16.71
CA THR A 187 -8.38 -7.98 16.05
C THR A 187 -9.54 -8.88 15.66
N ARG A 188 -10.77 -8.39 15.84
CA ARG A 188 -12.02 -9.05 15.44
C ARG A 188 -12.85 -8.08 14.61
N LEU A 189 -13.27 -8.53 13.44
CA LEU A 189 -14.13 -7.82 12.51
C LEU A 189 -15.48 -8.53 12.41
N SER A 190 -16.55 -7.75 12.45
CA SER A 190 -17.91 -8.25 12.21
C SER A 190 -18.06 -8.67 10.75
N LYS A 191 -19.10 -9.46 10.48
CA LYS A 191 -19.43 -9.86 9.10
C LYS A 191 -19.65 -8.64 8.20
N ASP A 192 -20.29 -7.61 8.72
CA ASP A 192 -20.60 -6.39 7.98
C ASP A 192 -19.33 -5.60 7.65
N ALA A 193 -18.38 -5.52 8.58
CA ALA A 193 -17.05 -4.94 8.37
C ALA A 193 -16.20 -5.71 7.34
N THR A 194 -16.50 -7.00 7.15
CA THR A 194 -15.88 -7.86 6.12
C THR A 194 -16.72 -8.02 4.85
N SER A 195 -17.85 -7.32 4.75
CA SER A 195 -18.74 -7.40 3.59
C SER A 195 -18.49 -6.23 2.64
N SER A 196 -18.06 -6.53 1.42
CA SER A 196 -17.96 -5.52 0.36
C SER A 196 -19.34 -5.29 -0.24
N LYS A 197 -19.92 -4.10 -0.06
CA LYS A 197 -20.99 -3.62 -0.94
C LYS A 197 -20.33 -2.95 -2.16
N GLY A 198 -20.87 -3.17 -3.36
CA GLY A 198 -20.43 -2.42 -4.55
C GLY A 198 -19.04 -2.75 -5.14
N GLY A 199 -18.45 -3.91 -4.84
CA GLY A 199 -17.15 -4.31 -5.42
C GLY A 199 -15.92 -3.78 -4.68
N GLU A 200 -16.10 -3.19 -3.50
CA GLU A 200 -15.01 -2.76 -2.62
C GLU A 200 -14.15 -3.94 -2.12
N VAL A 201 -12.90 -3.67 -1.74
CA VAL A 201 -12.00 -4.69 -1.19
C VAL A 201 -12.28 -4.85 0.31
N ALA A 202 -12.73 -6.03 0.73
CA ALA A 202 -12.96 -6.34 2.14
C ALA A 202 -11.90 -7.31 2.70
N PRO A 203 -11.55 -7.23 4.00
CA PRO A 203 -10.65 -8.19 4.64
C PRO A 203 -11.17 -9.62 4.50
N ALA A 204 -10.31 -10.54 4.06
CA ALA A 204 -10.67 -11.95 3.87
C ALA A 204 -10.80 -12.72 5.21
N PHE A 205 -10.28 -12.14 6.29
CA PHE A 205 -10.20 -12.75 7.60
C PHE A 205 -10.93 -11.89 8.62
N GLN A 206 -11.74 -12.52 9.48
CA GLN A 206 -12.49 -11.85 10.53
C GLN A 206 -11.70 -11.73 11.82
N ILE A 207 -10.80 -12.68 12.08
CA ILE A 207 -9.97 -12.67 13.28
C ILE A 207 -8.52 -12.74 12.84
N CYS A 208 -7.72 -11.79 13.32
CA CYS A 208 -6.27 -11.87 13.20
C CYS A 208 -5.68 -11.86 14.63
N GLU A 209 -4.85 -12.84 14.95
CA GLU A 209 -4.29 -13.06 16.28
C GLU A 209 -2.76 -13.16 16.18
N VAL A 210 -2.05 -12.26 16.86
CA VAL A 210 -0.60 -12.27 17.00
C VAL A 210 -0.25 -13.05 18.26
N ASP A 211 0.25 -14.27 18.07
CA ASP A 211 0.78 -15.12 19.13
C ASP A 211 2.30 -14.91 19.21
N VAL A 212 2.71 -14.07 20.17
CA VAL A 212 4.11 -13.69 20.37
C VAL A 212 4.95 -14.88 20.84
N ASP A 213 4.39 -15.74 21.69
CA ASP A 213 5.11 -16.90 22.22
C ASP A 213 5.43 -17.90 21.10
N ARG A 214 4.47 -18.14 20.21
CA ARG A 214 4.66 -19.05 19.07
C ARG A 214 5.26 -18.39 17.85
N HIS A 215 5.47 -17.07 17.86
CA HIS A 215 5.97 -16.28 16.73
C HIS A 215 5.13 -16.47 15.45
N VAL A 216 3.80 -16.48 15.61
CA VAL A 216 2.85 -16.73 14.52
C VAL A 216 1.70 -15.72 14.54
N LEU A 217 1.37 -15.20 13.35
CA LEU A 217 0.12 -14.50 13.07
C LEU A 217 -0.91 -15.49 12.52
N ARG A 218 -2.01 -15.67 13.23
CA ARG A 218 -3.12 -16.55 12.83
C ARG A 218 -4.25 -15.72 12.22
N LEU A 219 -4.68 -16.10 11.03
CA LEU A 219 -5.72 -15.44 10.25
C LEU A 219 -6.89 -16.41 10.12
N THR A 220 -8.05 -16.05 10.67
CA THR A 220 -9.25 -16.90 10.68
C THR A 220 -10.34 -16.26 9.82
N PRO A 221 -10.82 -16.95 8.77
CA PRO A 221 -11.88 -16.44 7.91
C PRO A 221 -13.24 -16.47 8.62
N ALA A 222 -14.23 -15.84 7.99
CA ALA A 222 -15.61 -15.91 8.45
C ALA A 222 -16.14 -17.35 8.40
N THR A 223 -16.46 -17.94 9.55
CA THR A 223 -17.11 -19.25 9.61
C THR A 223 -18.63 -19.06 9.46
N GLY A 224 -19.13 -19.14 8.23
CA GLY A 224 -20.56 -19.33 7.98
C GLY A 224 -20.98 -20.79 8.18
N LEU A 225 -22.25 -21.03 8.50
CA LEU A 225 -22.83 -22.37 8.71
C LEU A 225 -22.66 -23.30 7.49
N LEU A 226 -22.53 -22.73 6.28
CA LEU A 226 -22.27 -23.45 5.01
C LEU A 226 -20.77 -23.64 4.70
N GLY A 227 -19.88 -22.86 5.30
CA GLY A 227 -18.43 -22.98 5.08
C GLY A 227 -17.87 -24.30 5.62
N ALA A 228 -18.46 -24.84 6.69
CA ALA A 228 -18.07 -26.15 7.23
C ALA A 228 -18.41 -27.33 6.28
N PHE A 229 -19.40 -27.19 5.39
CA PHE A 229 -19.88 -28.29 4.55
C PHE A 229 -19.15 -28.43 3.21
N PHE A 230 -18.52 -27.37 2.68
CA PHE A 230 -17.88 -27.38 1.35
C PHE A 230 -16.35 -27.28 1.38
N GLY A 231 -15.70 -27.71 2.48
CA GLY A 231 -14.24 -27.62 2.62
C GLY A 231 -13.79 -26.19 2.92
N GLY A 232 -14.33 -25.62 4.00
CA GLY A 232 -14.25 -24.21 4.37
C GLY A 232 -12.86 -23.58 4.27
N ALA A 233 -12.87 -22.27 4.02
CA ALA A 233 -11.69 -21.43 4.00
C ALA A 233 -10.78 -21.80 5.18
N SER A 234 -9.64 -22.42 4.87
CA SER A 234 -8.67 -22.80 5.88
C SER A 234 -8.12 -21.51 6.49
N GLY A 235 -8.09 -21.46 7.82
CA GLY A 235 -7.30 -20.45 8.52
C GLY A 235 -5.85 -20.49 8.02
N ARG A 236 -5.17 -19.35 8.11
CA ARG A 236 -3.79 -19.21 7.66
C ARG A 236 -2.90 -18.82 8.82
N ASN A 237 -1.77 -19.50 8.96
CA ASN A 237 -0.74 -19.15 9.92
C ASN A 237 0.46 -18.59 9.14
N LEU A 238 0.94 -17.43 9.55
CA LEU A 238 2.15 -16.80 9.03
C LEU A 238 3.17 -16.76 10.16
N LYS A 239 4.37 -17.25 9.93
CA LYS A 239 5.47 -17.07 10.87
C LYS A 239 6.00 -15.63 10.78
N PHE A 240 6.54 -15.10 11.87
CA PHE A 240 7.04 -13.72 11.88
C PHE A 240 8.19 -13.50 10.88
N ASP A 241 9.02 -14.52 10.60
CA ASP A 241 10.10 -14.46 9.60
C ASP A 241 9.59 -14.42 8.14
N GLU A 242 8.33 -14.79 7.90
CA GLU A 242 7.67 -14.65 6.60
C GLU A 242 7.08 -13.24 6.39
N ILE A 243 6.95 -12.46 7.46
CA ILE A 243 6.34 -11.13 7.46
C ILE A 243 7.44 -10.07 7.28
N ARG A 244 7.33 -9.31 6.19
CA ARG A 244 8.27 -8.23 5.88
C ARG A 244 7.96 -6.96 6.67
N ASN A 245 6.70 -6.54 6.66
CA ASN A 245 6.21 -5.36 7.38
C ASN A 245 4.69 -5.40 7.51
N LEU A 246 4.15 -4.50 8.35
CA LEU A 246 2.76 -4.06 8.23
C LEU A 246 2.67 -2.74 7.49
N GLU A 247 1.76 -2.66 6.53
CA GLU A 247 1.46 -1.43 5.80
C GLU A 247 0.15 -0.84 6.32
N PHE A 248 0.21 0.38 6.84
CA PHE A 248 -0.92 1.25 7.09
C PHE A 248 -1.11 2.16 5.88
N ARG A 249 -2.13 1.88 5.07
CA ARG A 249 -2.39 2.60 3.82
C ARG A 249 -3.61 3.50 3.98
N HIS A 250 -3.45 4.79 3.69
CA HIS A 250 -4.53 5.77 3.57
C HIS A 250 -4.81 6.04 2.09
N LEU A 251 -6.02 5.74 1.64
CA LEU A 251 -6.51 6.05 0.30
C LEU A 251 -7.51 7.20 0.41
N MET A 252 -7.26 8.29 -0.31
CA MET A 252 -8.18 9.41 -0.48
C MET A 252 -8.80 9.31 -1.86
N GLN A 253 -10.12 9.13 -1.91
CA GLN A 253 -10.88 9.01 -3.17
C GLN A 253 -11.91 10.12 -3.25
N GLN A 254 -12.00 10.78 -4.40
CA GLN A 254 -13.04 11.74 -4.69
C GLN A 254 -13.97 11.17 -5.77
N SER A 255 -15.27 11.28 -5.53
CA SER A 255 -16.29 10.97 -6.53
C SER A 255 -17.28 12.11 -6.61
N SER A 256 -17.85 12.33 -7.79
CA SER A 256 -18.96 13.26 -7.98
C SER A 256 -20.15 12.57 -8.62
N HIS A 257 -21.34 12.92 -8.17
CA HIS A 257 -22.58 12.48 -8.79
C HIS A 257 -23.61 13.61 -8.79
N MET A 258 -24.45 13.65 -9.82
CA MET A 258 -25.51 14.66 -9.89
C MET A 258 -26.75 14.14 -9.15
N GLN A 259 -27.22 14.88 -8.15
CA GLN A 259 -28.46 14.60 -7.45
C GLN A 259 -29.45 15.74 -7.68
N LYS A 260 -30.73 15.41 -7.85
CA LYS A 260 -31.79 16.41 -7.91
C LYS A 260 -32.12 16.87 -6.49
N SER A 261 -32.00 18.18 -6.25
CA SER A 261 -32.40 18.82 -4.99
C SER A 261 -33.90 18.68 -4.76
N GLU A 262 -34.30 18.37 -3.53
CA GLU A 262 -35.71 18.19 -3.14
C GLU A 262 -36.46 19.52 -3.03
N GLU A 263 -35.77 20.63 -2.75
CA GLU A 263 -36.42 21.94 -2.51
C GLU A 263 -36.77 22.69 -3.80
N ASP A 264 -35.87 22.72 -4.78
CA ASP A 264 -35.98 23.54 -5.99
C ASP A 264 -35.98 22.70 -7.28
N GLY A 265 -35.78 21.38 -7.16
CA GLY A 265 -35.72 20.47 -8.30
C GLY A 265 -34.50 20.67 -9.20
N LEU A 266 -33.52 21.48 -8.78
CA LEU A 266 -32.29 21.72 -9.54
C LEU A 266 -31.35 20.52 -9.43
N MET A 267 -30.57 20.30 -10.48
CA MET A 267 -29.52 19.29 -10.47
C MET A 267 -28.30 19.87 -9.77
N VAL A 268 -27.90 19.25 -8.67
CA VAL A 268 -26.78 19.68 -7.85
C VAL A 268 -25.72 18.59 -7.87
N GLU A 269 -24.48 18.97 -8.18
CA GLU A 269 -23.34 18.05 -8.10
C GLU A 269 -23.00 17.79 -6.64
N ILE A 270 -22.99 16.54 -6.19
CA ILE A 270 -22.51 16.18 -4.86
C ILE A 270 -21.13 15.56 -5.00
N LEU A 271 -20.14 16.26 -4.48
CA LEU A 271 -18.81 15.72 -4.24
C LEU A 271 -18.84 14.87 -2.97
N THR A 272 -18.33 13.66 -3.06
CA THR A 272 -18.11 12.75 -1.93
C THR A 272 -16.62 12.49 -1.81
N HIS A 273 -16.05 12.80 -0.66
CA HIS A 273 -14.70 12.43 -0.28
C HIS A 273 -14.75 11.18 0.58
N GLN A 274 -13.98 10.17 0.20
CA GLN A 274 -13.85 8.92 0.93
C GLN A 274 -12.41 8.75 1.39
N ASP A 275 -12.26 8.59 2.70
CA ASP A 275 -11.00 8.26 3.35
C ASP A 275 -11.04 6.80 3.78
N VAL A 276 -10.21 5.98 3.15
CA VAL A 276 -10.09 4.55 3.45
C VAL A 276 -8.75 4.31 4.13
N TRP A 277 -8.77 3.70 5.32
CA TRP A 277 -7.54 3.23 5.96
C TRP A 277 -7.52 1.71 5.95
N GLU A 278 -6.50 1.16 5.30
CA GLU A 278 -6.31 -0.26 5.10
C GLU A 278 -5.04 -0.72 5.81
N VAL A 279 -5.11 -1.84 6.52
CA VAL A 279 -3.97 -2.46 7.18
C VAL A 279 -3.64 -3.76 6.48
N TYR A 280 -2.44 -3.84 5.90
CA TYR A 280 -1.94 -5.02 5.22
C TYR A 280 -0.80 -5.67 5.97
N VAL A 281 -0.80 -7.00 6.04
CA VAL A 281 0.39 -7.80 6.35
C VAL A 281 1.09 -8.09 5.03
N THR A 282 2.33 -7.63 4.88
CA THR A 282 3.10 -7.92 3.66
C THR A 282 4.10 -9.04 3.90
N THR A 283 4.11 -10.00 2.98
CA THR A 283 5.11 -11.06 2.87
C THR A 283 5.96 -10.82 1.63
N ALA A 284 6.97 -11.67 1.39
CA ALA A 284 7.73 -11.61 0.14
C ALA A 284 6.83 -11.77 -1.11
N ASN A 285 5.74 -12.54 -0.95
CA ASN A 285 4.89 -12.89 -2.06
C ASN A 285 3.64 -12.05 -2.12
N GLU A 286 3.02 -11.60 -1.03
CA GLU A 286 1.70 -10.97 -1.11
C GLU A 286 1.44 -9.90 -0.03
N ALA A 287 0.38 -9.12 -0.19
CA ALA A 287 -0.16 -8.27 0.85
C ALA A 287 -1.57 -8.75 1.22
N ILE A 288 -1.79 -9.01 2.51
CA ILE A 288 -3.03 -9.54 3.04
C ILE A 288 -3.73 -8.44 3.81
N LEU A 289 -4.89 -7.99 3.33
CA LEU A 289 -5.73 -7.03 4.03
C LEU A 289 -6.30 -7.67 5.29
N ILE A 290 -5.91 -7.16 6.46
CA ILE A 290 -6.33 -7.66 7.78
C ILE A 290 -7.32 -6.72 8.48
N ALA A 291 -7.38 -5.45 8.09
CA ALA A 291 -8.33 -4.49 8.62
C ALA A 291 -8.58 -3.36 7.62
N ARG A 292 -9.80 -2.82 7.61
CA ARG A 292 -10.18 -1.67 6.79
C ARG A 292 -11.19 -0.82 7.55
N THR A 293 -10.97 0.48 7.61
CA THR A 293 -11.94 1.48 8.04
C THR A 293 -12.21 2.45 6.89
N LEU A 294 -13.42 3.00 6.87
CA LEU A 294 -13.88 3.94 5.86
C LEU A 294 -14.59 5.07 6.58
N HIS A 295 -14.24 6.29 6.19
CA HIS A 295 -15.02 7.47 6.49
C HIS A 295 -15.42 8.13 5.16
N SER A 296 -16.66 8.60 5.06
CA SER A 296 -17.18 9.24 3.86
C SER A 296 -17.87 10.53 4.28
N ARG A 297 -17.48 11.62 3.64
CA ARG A 297 -18.09 12.94 3.82
C ARG A 297 -18.55 13.44 2.46
N ASP A 298 -19.70 14.09 2.43
CA ASP A 298 -20.20 14.74 1.23
C ASP A 298 -20.10 16.27 1.34
N SER A 299 -20.24 16.92 0.19
CA SER A 299 -20.20 18.38 0.06
C SER A 299 -21.45 19.09 0.60
N SER A 300 -22.45 18.36 1.11
CA SER A 300 -23.68 18.97 1.65
C SER A 300 -23.39 19.83 2.87
N MET A 301 -22.50 19.37 3.76
CA MET A 301 -22.02 20.11 4.94
C MET A 301 -21.31 21.41 4.57
N SER A 302 -20.48 21.38 3.53
CA SER A 302 -19.80 22.59 3.02
C SER A 302 -20.80 23.60 2.44
N ARG A 303 -21.87 23.12 1.79
CA ARG A 303 -22.94 23.98 1.27
C ARG A 303 -23.78 24.60 2.38
N GLN A 304 -24.12 23.83 3.40
CA GLN A 304 -24.86 24.32 4.56
C GLN A 304 -24.11 25.48 5.23
N ARG A 305 -22.79 25.35 5.40
CA ARG A 305 -21.93 26.45 5.88
C ARG A 305 -22.00 27.70 5.00
N VAL A 306 -21.97 27.54 3.67
CA VAL A 306 -22.04 28.68 2.74
C VAL A 306 -23.40 29.35 2.78
N GLN A 307 -24.49 28.57 2.82
CA GLN A 307 -25.86 29.10 2.94
C GLN A 307 -26.07 29.84 4.26
N ASP A 308 -25.57 29.29 5.38
CA ASP A 308 -25.69 29.91 6.70
C ASP A 308 -24.88 31.21 6.81
N VAL A 309 -23.69 31.27 6.21
CA VAL A 309 -22.80 32.45 6.24
C VAL A 309 -23.21 33.52 5.22
N ALA A 310 -23.69 33.14 4.04
CA ALA A 310 -24.05 34.08 2.96
C ALA A 310 -25.47 34.64 3.07
N GLY A 311 -26.36 33.98 3.84
CA GLY A 311 -27.78 34.32 3.92
C GLY A 311 -28.15 35.62 4.65
N GLY A 312 -27.22 36.29 5.33
CA GLY A 312 -27.44 37.61 5.94
C GLY A 312 -28.59 37.68 6.97
N ALA A 313 -29.03 36.54 7.52
CA ALA A 313 -30.14 36.50 8.46
C ALA A 313 -29.70 36.92 9.88
N LYS A 314 -30.65 37.40 10.68
CA LYS A 314 -30.39 37.96 12.01
C LYS A 314 -29.86 36.86 12.94
N ILE A 315 -28.79 37.19 13.68
CA ILE A 315 -27.99 36.35 14.59
C ILE A 315 -28.82 35.45 15.54
N GLY A 316 -30.08 35.78 15.83
CA GLY A 316 -30.95 34.98 16.70
C GLY A 316 -31.68 33.80 16.03
N GLU A 317 -31.96 33.83 14.73
CA GLU A 317 -32.70 32.77 14.03
C GLU A 317 -31.79 31.67 13.44
N GLN A 318 -30.49 31.96 13.28
CA GLN A 318 -29.49 31.02 12.77
C GLN A 318 -28.69 30.31 13.87
N TYR A 319 -28.90 30.64 15.16
CA TYR A 319 -28.12 30.06 16.25
C TYR A 319 -28.33 28.54 16.35
N ASP A 320 -29.57 28.07 16.28
CA ASP A 320 -29.87 26.63 16.36
C ASP A 320 -29.35 25.85 15.15
N ALA A 321 -29.41 26.43 13.95
CA ALA A 321 -28.86 25.85 12.73
C ALA A 321 -27.32 25.78 12.77
N ALA A 322 -26.67 26.86 13.19
CA ALA A 322 -25.21 26.90 13.36
C ALA A 322 -24.73 25.91 14.44
N VAL A 323 -25.43 25.84 15.58
CA VAL A 323 -25.13 24.86 16.64
C VAL A 323 -25.34 23.43 16.13
N GLY A 324 -26.40 23.19 15.33
CA GLY A 324 -26.63 21.92 14.66
C GLY A 324 -25.48 21.53 13.74
N TYR A 325 -25.04 22.46 12.89
CA TYR A 325 -23.88 22.28 12.00
C TYR A 325 -22.61 21.94 12.78
N TYR A 326 -22.27 22.72 13.82
CA TYR A 326 -21.05 22.46 14.60
C TYR A 326 -21.08 21.11 15.30
N ARG A 327 -22.24 20.68 15.81
CA ARG A 327 -22.40 19.32 16.39
C ARG A 327 -22.20 18.24 15.34
N GLN A 328 -22.75 18.43 14.14
CA GLN A 328 -22.60 17.46 13.05
C GLN A 328 -21.14 17.40 12.57
N HIS A 329 -20.47 18.55 12.43
CA HIS A 329 -19.05 18.62 12.09
C HIS A 329 -18.14 18.01 13.16
N GLU A 330 -18.43 18.23 14.45
CA GLU A 330 -17.66 17.61 15.53
C GLU A 330 -17.83 16.09 15.53
N GLU A 331 -19.06 15.59 15.31
CA GLU A 331 -19.32 14.15 15.21
C GLU A 331 -18.66 13.53 13.97
N ASP A 332 -18.71 14.20 12.81
CA ASP A 332 -18.04 13.79 11.58
C ASP A 332 -16.52 13.68 11.78
N GLN A 333 -15.91 14.72 12.34
CA GLN A 333 -14.48 14.74 12.68
C GLN A 333 -14.11 13.63 13.67
N ARG A 334 -14.96 13.40 14.68
CA ARG A 334 -14.77 12.32 15.66
C ARG A 334 -14.81 10.94 15.00
N GLN A 335 -15.71 10.73 14.03
CA GLN A 335 -15.81 9.48 13.29
C GLN A 335 -14.61 9.28 12.34
N PHE A 336 -14.16 10.34 11.67
CA PHE A 336 -12.93 10.34 10.87
C PHE A 336 -11.73 9.93 11.74
N GLU A 337 -11.54 10.61 12.87
CA GLU A 337 -10.44 10.35 13.79
C GLU A 337 -10.50 8.95 14.39
N ALA A 338 -11.68 8.49 14.82
CA ALA A 338 -11.86 7.15 15.36
C ALA A 338 -11.54 6.07 14.31
N SER A 339 -11.95 6.27 13.06
CA SER A 339 -11.70 5.34 11.95
C SER A 339 -10.20 5.23 11.65
N ARG A 340 -9.50 6.37 11.56
CA ARG A 340 -8.06 6.43 11.38
C ARG A 340 -7.31 5.82 12.56
N ASP A 341 -7.62 6.28 13.77
CA ASP A 341 -6.94 5.89 15.02
C ASP A 341 -7.08 4.39 15.29
N TRP A 342 -8.26 3.81 15.03
CA TRP A 342 -8.46 2.38 15.19
C TRP A 342 -7.59 1.57 14.20
N ALA A 343 -7.62 1.91 12.91
CA ALA A 343 -6.81 1.20 11.90
C ALA A 343 -5.30 1.39 12.14
N TYR A 344 -4.87 2.60 12.51
CA TYR A 344 -3.50 2.89 12.89
C TYR A 344 -3.07 2.09 14.12
N SER A 345 -3.93 2.02 15.14
CA SER A 345 -3.69 1.23 16.34
C SER A 345 -3.51 -0.26 16.02
N VAL A 346 -4.30 -0.82 15.10
CA VAL A 346 -4.10 -2.20 14.62
C VAL A 346 -2.72 -2.34 13.99
N ALA A 347 -2.36 -1.47 13.05
CA ALA A 347 -1.08 -1.54 12.35
C ALA A 347 0.12 -1.46 13.30
N VAL A 348 0.15 -0.44 14.17
CA VAL A 348 1.30 -0.20 15.05
C VAL A 348 1.44 -1.25 16.14
N THR A 349 0.34 -1.70 16.75
CA THR A 349 0.40 -2.71 17.82
C THR A 349 0.74 -4.08 17.27
N PHE A 350 0.23 -4.46 16.10
CA PHE A 350 0.58 -5.73 15.46
C PHE A 350 2.05 -5.72 15.02
N ALA A 351 2.51 -4.66 14.34
CA ALA A 351 3.91 -4.54 13.95
C ALA A 351 4.85 -4.56 15.16
N GLY A 352 4.49 -3.87 16.24
CA GLY A 352 5.25 -3.86 17.49
C GLY A 352 5.33 -5.24 18.16
N ALA A 353 4.21 -5.98 18.19
CA ALA A 353 4.15 -7.34 18.74
C ALA A 353 4.95 -8.35 17.90
N MET A 354 4.98 -8.19 16.57
CA MET A 354 5.76 -9.04 15.67
C MET A 354 7.22 -8.60 15.54
N ASN A 355 7.60 -7.45 16.15
CA ASN A 355 8.91 -6.82 16.01
C ASN A 355 9.31 -6.60 14.53
N CYS A 356 8.36 -6.18 13.70
CA CYS A 356 8.60 -5.86 12.30
C CYS A 356 8.41 -4.36 12.03
N ARG A 357 8.82 -3.92 10.84
CA ARG A 357 8.64 -2.54 10.40
C ARG A 357 7.16 -2.24 10.15
N MET A 358 6.80 -0.97 10.32
CA MET A 358 5.54 -0.44 9.83
C MET A 358 5.81 0.48 8.65
N VAL A 359 4.94 0.47 7.66
CA VAL A 359 5.00 1.33 6.49
C VAL A 359 3.73 2.16 6.48
N GLU A 360 3.86 3.47 6.53
CA GLU A 360 2.74 4.39 6.33
C GLU A 360 2.74 4.80 4.86
N THR A 361 1.64 4.50 4.16
CA THR A 361 1.48 4.81 2.75
C THR A 361 0.27 5.70 2.54
N GLU A 362 0.43 6.81 1.84
CA GLU A 362 -0.64 7.73 1.51
C GLU A 362 -0.83 7.75 -0.01
N VAL A 363 -2.07 7.59 -0.45
CA VAL A 363 -2.47 7.53 -1.86
C VAL A 363 -3.65 8.47 -2.07
N GLY A 364 -3.57 9.35 -3.04
CA GLY A 364 -4.67 10.25 -3.39
C GLY A 364 -4.30 11.14 -4.57
N ASP A 365 -5.33 11.67 -5.22
CA ASP A 365 -5.18 12.54 -6.40
C ASP A 365 -4.34 13.79 -6.05
N ASP A 366 -4.49 14.33 -4.83
CA ASP A 366 -3.80 15.52 -4.34
C ASP A 366 -2.30 15.31 -4.02
N ILE A 367 -1.86 14.07 -3.77
CA ILE A 367 -0.44 13.77 -3.50
C ILE A 367 0.41 13.98 -4.76
N SER A 368 -0.20 13.80 -5.93
CA SER A 368 0.42 14.10 -7.21
C SER A 368 0.71 15.61 -7.35
N ALA A 369 -0.10 16.47 -6.72
CA ALA A 369 0.08 17.92 -6.71
C ALA A 369 1.11 18.39 -5.68
N LEU A 370 1.13 17.80 -4.47
CA LEU A 370 2.07 18.21 -3.41
C LEU A 370 3.52 17.79 -3.64
N ASN A 371 3.76 16.70 -4.38
CA ASN A 371 5.12 16.34 -4.82
C ASN A 371 5.68 17.32 -5.87
N LEU A 372 4.82 18.12 -6.53
CA LEU A 372 5.26 19.18 -7.46
C LEU A 372 5.69 20.46 -6.72
N GLU A 373 5.18 20.72 -5.51
CA GLU A 373 5.49 21.96 -4.78
C GLU A 373 6.69 21.86 -3.84
N LYS A 374 7.10 20.66 -3.41
CA LYS A 374 8.24 20.46 -2.48
C LYS A 374 9.60 20.27 -3.16
N GLY A 375 9.70 20.59 -4.45
CA GLY A 375 10.99 20.75 -5.13
C GLY A 375 11.66 22.07 -4.75
N TYR A 376 12.24 22.14 -3.55
CA TYR A 376 13.19 23.18 -3.13
C TYR A 376 14.34 22.58 -2.34
#